data_AF-A0A521Y2S1-F1
#
_entry.id   AF-A0A521Y2S1-F1
#
_cell.length_a   1.000
_cell.length_b   1.000
_cell.length_c   1.000
_cell.angle_alpha   90.00
_cell.angle_beta   90.00
_cell.angle_gamma   90.00
#
_symmetry.space_group_name_H-M   'P 1'
#
loop_
_entity.id
_entity.type
_entity.pdbx_description
1 polymer ?
#
loop_
_entity_poly.entity_id
_entity_poly.type
_entity_poly.pdbx_seq_one_letter_code
_entity_poly.pdbx_strand_id
1 'polypeptide(L)'
;MLAALVVAAGLVGLSARNGTERAEACAFDPRRPYAYEADQLRTLYLQGIDAASVNALVPGDPFFGLPPIERGARTSRTDGAPFIPATLLKAIAWVESNLTMAQPSVRFESVGEGLVSFDCGHGIMQVTTGMTVPLGADNKASPRQASIATHFAYNIARGAQILAEKWNGAPEARPIAGTDTQSDPQIVENWYFAVWAYNGFTGPGATISNHPADPQFGAAPRPAWRCDGTQARNRYPYQEIVWGCMAHPESRGGRPLWEPLQASLPDLSQPAVFQALSPANFVFPYSSMDIPTPQPAHLVQRPAIAGDVQARLVGSPVFEAASRSVTINLKDRRTVQTVKVPVRNSGSGVLTWQATASDNFLIVDPPAGAAAGSGMPCATGVCSSELTITVNPTLLPAARASGTVTLASPTGGTATIRVEVSAEFEIGAPGTSRAP
;
A
#
# COMPACT_ATOMS: atom_id res chain seq x y z
N MET A 1 68.06 -10.18 -2.43
CA MET A 1 66.60 -10.31 -2.68
C MET A 1 66.05 -11.24 -1.61
N LEU A 2 65.54 -10.72 -0.50
CA LEU A 2 64.09 -10.54 -0.20
C LEU A 2 63.27 -11.81 -0.54
N ALA A 3 62.46 -12.43 0.33
CA ALA A 3 61.91 -12.10 1.65
C ALA A 3 61.40 -13.42 2.30
N ALA A 4 61.67 -13.68 3.58
CA ALA A 4 60.76 -13.54 4.74
C ALA A 4 59.82 -14.76 5.00
N LEU A 5 60.23 -15.59 5.96
CA LEU A 5 59.36 -16.39 6.84
C LEU A 5 58.60 -15.45 7.79
N VAL A 6 57.30 -15.66 8.00
CA VAL A 6 56.66 -15.49 9.33
C VAL A 6 55.52 -16.51 9.48
N VAL A 7 55.58 -17.24 10.60
CA VAL A 7 54.55 -18.14 11.14
C VAL A 7 53.69 -17.37 12.16
N ALA A 8 52.38 -17.60 12.06
CA ALA A 8 51.31 -17.54 13.08
C ALA A 8 51.21 -16.39 14.10
N ALA A 9 50.03 -15.76 14.11
CA ALA A 9 49.25 -15.50 15.32
C ALA A 9 47.78 -15.25 14.94
N GLY A 10 46.86 -15.89 15.67
CA GLY A 10 45.43 -15.78 15.43
C GLY A 10 44.88 -14.41 15.80
N LEU A 11 43.77 -14.04 15.15
CA LEU A 11 42.86 -13.02 15.63
C LEU A 11 41.44 -13.46 15.28
N VAL A 12 40.72 -13.84 16.34
CA VAL A 12 39.27 -13.95 16.39
C VAL A 12 38.70 -12.58 16.04
N GLY A 13 38.18 -12.45 14.82
CA GLY A 13 37.40 -11.29 14.42
C GLY A 13 36.05 -11.32 15.12
N LEU A 14 35.94 -10.54 16.20
CA LEU A 14 34.71 -10.29 16.94
C LEU A 14 33.58 -9.87 15.98
N SER A 15 32.58 -10.73 15.85
CA SER A 15 31.26 -10.33 15.34
C SER A 15 30.66 -9.32 16.31
N ALA A 16 30.80 -8.04 16.01
CA ALA A 16 30.00 -6.99 16.61
C ALA A 16 28.54 -7.16 16.16
N ARG A 17 27.82 -8.10 16.77
CA ARG A 17 26.36 -8.08 16.78
C ARG A 17 25.93 -7.08 17.84
N ASN A 18 25.89 -5.81 17.48
CA ASN A 18 25.17 -4.79 18.23
C ASN A 18 24.48 -3.84 17.24
N GLY A 19 23.37 -4.32 16.72
CA GLY A 19 22.25 -3.50 16.33
C GLY A 19 21.03 -4.32 16.71
N THR A 20 20.36 -3.97 17.81
CA THR A 20 18.93 -4.25 17.89
C THR A 20 18.34 -3.73 16.59
N GLU A 21 17.73 -4.62 15.78
CA GLU A 21 16.91 -4.17 14.66
C GLU A 21 15.97 -3.11 15.22
N ARG A 22 16.17 -1.85 14.82
CA ARG A 22 15.14 -0.84 15.05
C ARG A 22 13.93 -1.41 14.31
N ALA A 23 12.88 -1.75 15.04
CA ALA A 23 11.58 -1.94 14.42
C ALA A 23 11.35 -0.69 13.57
N GLU A 24 11.40 -0.84 12.23
CA GLU A 24 11.09 0.26 11.34
C GLU A 24 9.62 0.60 11.62
N ALA A 25 9.40 1.75 12.25
CA ALA A 25 8.07 2.26 12.52
C ALA A 25 7.45 2.66 11.18
N CYS A 26 6.28 2.10 10.85
CA CYS A 26 5.61 2.35 9.57
C CYS A 26 5.45 3.86 9.31
N ALA A 27 5.26 4.27 8.06
CA ALA A 27 5.27 5.67 7.63
C ALA A 27 4.39 6.64 8.45
N PHE A 28 3.37 6.13 9.14
CA PHE A 28 2.45 6.90 9.97
C PHE A 28 2.54 6.58 11.47
N ASP A 29 3.30 5.56 11.87
CA ASP A 29 3.37 5.11 13.26
C ASP A 29 3.81 6.23 14.22
N PRO A 30 3.24 6.27 15.45
CA PRO A 30 2.24 5.35 16.00
C PRO A 30 0.79 5.69 15.61
N ARG A 31 0.57 6.68 14.73
CA ARG A 31 -0.76 7.14 14.33
C ARG A 31 -1.21 6.43 13.06
N ARG A 32 -2.51 6.43 12.79
CA ARG A 32 -3.04 5.81 11.58
C ARG A 32 -3.77 6.85 10.73
N PRO A 33 -3.50 6.86 9.41
CA PRO A 33 -4.21 7.76 8.51
C PRO A 33 -5.65 7.25 8.33
N TYR A 34 -6.56 8.15 7.96
CA TYR A 34 -7.94 7.78 7.65
C TYR A 34 -8.17 7.61 6.14
N ALA A 35 -8.93 6.60 5.75
CA ALA A 35 -9.23 6.28 4.37
C ALA A 35 -10.74 6.11 4.13
N TYR A 36 -11.17 6.30 2.88
CA TYR A 36 -12.54 6.02 2.45
C TYR A 36 -12.71 4.55 2.08
N GLU A 37 -13.67 3.88 2.71
CA GLU A 37 -14.09 2.51 2.44
C GLU A 37 -15.30 2.51 1.49
N ALA A 38 -15.17 1.85 0.34
CA ALA A 38 -16.20 1.80 -0.69
C ALA A 38 -17.35 0.84 -0.34
N ASP A 39 -18.26 0.65 -1.30
CA ASP A 39 -19.42 -0.21 -1.17
C ASP A 39 -19.05 -1.68 -0.93
N GLN A 40 -20.01 -2.44 -0.39
CA GLN A 40 -19.83 -3.86 -0.11
C GLN A 40 -19.53 -4.67 -1.38
N LEU A 41 -20.04 -4.26 -2.55
CA LEU A 41 -19.80 -4.93 -3.83
C LEU A 41 -18.45 -4.55 -4.47
N ARG A 42 -17.65 -3.69 -3.80
CA ARG A 42 -16.32 -3.26 -4.25
C ARG A 42 -16.33 -2.57 -5.61
N THR A 43 -17.45 -1.98 -6.01
CA THR A 43 -17.70 -1.49 -7.36
C THR A 43 -16.64 -0.47 -7.80
N LEU A 44 -16.38 0.54 -6.97
CA LEU A 44 -15.39 1.59 -7.30
C LEU A 44 -13.96 1.05 -7.34
N TYR A 45 -13.62 0.08 -6.48
CA TYR A 45 -12.28 -0.52 -6.45
C TYR A 45 -12.03 -1.39 -7.66
N LEU A 46 -13.02 -2.20 -8.07
CA LEU A 46 -12.93 -3.02 -9.27
C LEU A 46 -12.80 -2.17 -10.54
N GLN A 47 -13.56 -1.08 -10.65
CA GLN A 47 -13.38 -0.09 -11.73
C GLN A 47 -11.99 0.55 -11.70
N GLY A 48 -11.48 0.86 -10.50
CA GLY A 48 -10.12 1.38 -10.32
C GLY A 48 -9.07 0.40 -10.80
N ILE A 49 -9.22 -0.89 -10.48
CA ILE A 49 -8.31 -1.95 -10.92
C ILE A 49 -8.36 -2.12 -12.44
N ASP A 50 -9.54 -2.11 -13.05
CA ASP A 50 -9.68 -2.15 -14.52
C ASP A 50 -8.97 -0.96 -15.18
N ALA A 51 -9.15 0.25 -14.65
CA ALA A 51 -8.48 1.45 -15.16
C ALA A 51 -6.95 1.41 -14.94
N ALA A 52 -6.48 0.96 -13.77
CA ALA A 52 -5.06 0.83 -13.46
C ALA A 52 -4.36 -0.15 -14.41
N SER A 53 -5.06 -1.23 -14.78
CA SER A 53 -4.54 -2.30 -15.63
C SER A 53 -4.12 -1.83 -17.04
N VAL A 54 -4.60 -0.66 -17.48
CA VAL A 54 -4.29 -0.06 -18.79
C VAL A 54 -3.82 1.39 -18.68
N ASN A 55 -3.25 1.78 -17.53
CA ASN A 55 -2.73 3.13 -17.27
C ASN A 55 -3.77 4.28 -17.37
N ALA A 56 -5.05 4.01 -17.09
CA ALA A 56 -6.13 5.00 -17.23
C ALA A 56 -6.48 5.75 -15.94
N LEU A 57 -5.91 5.38 -14.78
CA LEU A 57 -6.18 6.09 -13.51
C LEU A 57 -5.42 7.41 -13.41
N VAL A 58 -4.09 7.37 -13.59
CA VAL A 58 -3.18 8.50 -13.40
C VAL A 58 -2.09 8.50 -14.48
N PRO A 59 -2.47 8.56 -15.77
CA PRO A 59 -1.52 8.49 -16.87
C PRO A 59 -0.48 9.60 -16.78
N GLY A 60 0.79 9.25 -17.04
CA GLY A 60 1.91 10.19 -17.06
C GLY A 60 2.49 10.53 -15.68
N ASP A 61 1.89 10.08 -14.58
CA ASP A 61 2.52 10.17 -13.26
C ASP A 61 3.67 9.14 -13.18
N PRO A 62 4.93 9.56 -12.93
CA PRO A 62 6.08 8.65 -12.95
C PRO A 62 6.14 7.69 -11.75
N PHE A 63 5.35 7.93 -10.71
CA PHE A 63 5.36 7.13 -9.48
C PHE A 63 4.13 6.23 -9.36
N PHE A 64 2.97 6.72 -9.82
CA PHE A 64 1.69 6.01 -9.76
C PHE A 64 1.22 5.47 -11.11
N GLY A 65 1.61 6.08 -12.22
CA GLY A 65 1.23 5.63 -13.56
C GLY A 65 1.80 4.24 -13.85
N LEU A 66 1.06 3.44 -14.60
CA LEU A 66 1.52 2.13 -15.05
C LEU A 66 2.59 2.33 -16.15
N PRO A 67 3.83 1.89 -15.95
CA PRO A 67 4.90 2.04 -16.93
C PRO A 67 4.66 1.12 -18.15
N PRO A 68 5.46 1.30 -19.22
CA PRO A 68 5.55 0.30 -20.29
C PRO A 68 5.80 -1.10 -19.74
N ILE A 69 5.25 -2.11 -20.40
CA ILE A 69 5.41 -3.51 -20.03
C ILE A 69 6.29 -4.18 -21.05
N GLU A 70 7.46 -4.62 -20.60
CA GLU A 70 8.43 -5.26 -21.47
C GLU A 70 7.93 -6.62 -21.97
N ARG A 71 8.34 -7.00 -23.17
CA ARG A 71 8.07 -8.31 -23.77
C ARG A 71 9.19 -8.70 -24.72
N GLY A 72 9.25 -9.95 -25.13
CA GLY A 72 10.28 -10.49 -26.00
C GLY A 72 11.03 -11.65 -25.36
N ALA A 73 11.95 -12.23 -26.11
CA ALA A 73 12.89 -13.21 -25.58
C ALA A 73 13.85 -12.58 -24.56
N ARG A 74 14.47 -13.42 -23.71
CA ARG A 74 15.43 -13.01 -22.67
C ARG A 74 16.49 -12.00 -23.14
N THR A 75 17.03 -12.19 -24.34
CA THR A 75 18.13 -11.36 -24.88
C THR A 75 17.67 -10.16 -25.70
N SER A 76 16.36 -9.97 -25.86
CA SER A 76 15.81 -8.96 -26.78
C SER A 76 14.46 -8.41 -26.28
N ARG A 77 14.38 -8.07 -25.00
CA ARG A 77 13.18 -7.43 -24.43
C ARG A 77 13.03 -6.01 -24.93
N THR A 78 11.80 -5.60 -25.14
CA THR A 78 11.43 -4.26 -25.61
C THR A 78 10.18 -3.77 -24.90
N ASP A 79 10.10 -2.46 -24.66
CA ASP A 79 8.93 -1.81 -24.10
C ASP A 79 7.68 -2.01 -24.98
N GLY A 80 6.61 -2.49 -24.36
CA GLY A 80 5.27 -2.56 -24.92
C GLY A 80 4.32 -1.55 -24.27
N ALA A 81 3.11 -1.45 -24.82
CA ALA A 81 2.06 -0.59 -24.26
C ALA A 81 1.68 -1.07 -22.84
N PRO A 82 1.54 -0.15 -21.84
CA PRO A 82 1.16 -0.49 -20.48
C PRO A 82 -0.05 -1.44 -20.41
N PHE A 83 0.11 -2.58 -19.75
CA PHE A 83 -0.95 -3.58 -19.61
C PHE A 83 -0.70 -4.60 -18.50
N ILE A 84 -1.70 -4.83 -17.65
CA ILE A 84 -1.75 -5.95 -16.72
C ILE A 84 -3.08 -6.68 -16.94
N PRO A 85 -3.14 -8.02 -16.91
CA PRO A 85 -4.42 -8.74 -16.85
C PRO A 85 -5.27 -8.26 -15.66
N ALA A 86 -6.40 -7.59 -15.93
CA ALA A 86 -7.19 -6.97 -14.88
C ALA A 86 -7.71 -7.99 -13.85
N THR A 87 -8.12 -9.19 -14.29
CA THR A 87 -8.55 -10.27 -13.39
C THR A 87 -7.44 -10.73 -12.46
N LEU A 88 -6.18 -10.77 -12.92
CA LEU A 88 -5.03 -11.07 -12.07
C LEU A 88 -4.83 -9.99 -11.00
N LEU A 89 -4.91 -8.72 -11.40
CA LEU A 89 -4.77 -7.59 -10.48
C LEU A 89 -5.90 -7.56 -9.44
N LYS A 90 -7.12 -7.95 -9.81
CA LYS A 90 -8.26 -8.13 -8.89
C LYS A 90 -8.00 -9.26 -7.88
N ALA A 91 -7.48 -10.39 -8.35
CA ALA A 91 -7.13 -11.51 -7.49
C ALA A 91 -6.01 -11.17 -6.50
N ILE A 92 -4.97 -10.44 -6.93
CA ILE A 92 -3.92 -9.91 -6.05
C ILE A 92 -4.54 -8.99 -4.99
N ALA A 93 -5.30 -7.98 -5.40
CA ALA A 93 -5.95 -7.05 -4.47
C ALA A 93 -6.85 -7.75 -3.44
N TRP A 94 -7.54 -8.82 -3.85
CA TRP A 94 -8.31 -9.67 -2.95
C TRP A 94 -7.42 -10.44 -1.97
N VAL A 95 -6.37 -11.10 -2.46
CA VAL A 95 -5.45 -11.89 -1.64
C VAL A 95 -4.67 -11.04 -0.64
N GLU A 96 -4.43 -9.77 -0.96
CA GLU A 96 -3.75 -8.79 -0.12
C GLU A 96 -4.65 -8.22 0.98
N SER A 97 -5.90 -7.85 0.66
CA SER A 97 -6.72 -7.03 1.58
C SER A 97 -8.21 -7.36 1.62
N ASN A 98 -8.66 -8.39 0.89
CA ASN A 98 -10.08 -8.61 0.55
C ASN A 98 -10.71 -7.39 -0.14
N LEU A 99 -9.93 -6.69 -0.99
CA LEU A 99 -10.34 -5.44 -1.65
C LEU A 99 -10.80 -4.37 -0.64
N THR A 100 -10.00 -4.10 0.39
CA THR A 100 -10.38 -3.19 1.49
C THR A 100 -9.35 -2.07 1.61
N MET A 101 -9.81 -0.83 1.74
CA MET A 101 -8.94 0.34 1.91
C MET A 101 -8.81 0.72 3.39
N ALA A 102 -9.89 0.59 4.16
CA ALA A 102 -9.95 0.90 5.58
C ALA A 102 -9.94 -0.38 6.45
N GLN A 103 -9.81 -0.23 7.76
CA GLN A 103 -9.89 -1.36 8.70
C GLN A 103 -11.25 -2.07 8.59
N PRO A 104 -11.34 -3.39 8.91
CA PRO A 104 -12.61 -4.12 8.90
C PRO A 104 -13.71 -3.55 9.82
N SER A 105 -13.33 -2.74 10.82
CA SER A 105 -14.26 -2.04 11.71
C SER A 105 -14.93 -0.82 11.07
N VAL A 106 -14.40 -0.32 9.96
CA VAL A 106 -14.95 0.81 9.21
C VAL A 106 -16.11 0.32 8.35
N ARG A 107 -17.23 1.04 8.42
CA ARG A 107 -18.43 0.69 7.66
C ARG A 107 -18.20 0.99 6.16
N PHE A 108 -18.87 0.24 5.29
CA PHE A 108 -18.90 0.59 3.87
C PHE A 108 -19.48 1.99 3.66
N GLU A 109 -19.00 2.67 2.61
CA GLU A 109 -19.40 4.03 2.24
C GLU A 109 -19.20 5.03 3.39
N SER A 110 -18.03 4.94 4.02
CA SER A 110 -17.63 5.81 5.12
C SER A 110 -16.12 6.03 5.17
N VAL A 111 -15.70 7.01 5.96
CA VAL A 111 -14.30 7.29 6.26
C VAL A 111 -13.97 6.80 7.67
N GLY A 112 -12.84 6.13 7.82
CA GLY A 112 -12.32 5.71 9.13
C GLY A 112 -10.85 5.34 9.05
N GLU A 113 -10.35 4.66 10.08
CA GLU A 113 -8.94 4.23 10.15
C GLU A 113 -8.55 3.39 8.92
N GLY A 114 -7.45 3.76 8.26
CA GLY A 114 -6.91 3.06 7.09
C GLY A 114 -6.38 1.66 7.44
N LEU A 115 -6.47 0.74 6.49
CA LEU A 115 -5.90 -0.60 6.64
C LEU A 115 -4.38 -0.52 6.58
N VAL A 116 -3.72 -0.86 7.69
CA VAL A 116 -2.26 -0.98 7.78
C VAL A 116 -1.92 -2.31 8.46
N SER A 117 -1.21 -3.19 7.75
CA SER A 117 -0.71 -4.47 8.25
C SER A 117 0.55 -4.31 9.10
N PHE A 118 0.95 -5.40 9.76
CA PHE A 118 2.12 -5.43 10.65
C PHE A 118 3.46 -5.24 9.92
N ASP A 119 3.50 -5.47 8.61
CA ASP A 119 4.65 -5.26 7.73
C ASP A 119 4.57 -3.92 6.96
N CYS A 120 3.75 -2.98 7.44
CA CYS A 120 3.54 -1.66 6.87
C CYS A 120 2.88 -1.65 5.47
N GLY A 121 2.11 -2.69 5.14
CA GLY A 121 1.28 -2.75 3.93
C GLY A 121 0.04 -1.89 4.09
N HIS A 122 -0.19 -0.98 3.14
CA HIS A 122 -1.31 -0.04 3.19
C HIS A 122 -2.39 -0.38 2.17
N GLY A 123 -3.65 -0.38 2.62
CA GLY A 123 -4.85 -0.39 1.77
C GLY A 123 -5.02 -1.62 0.88
N ILE A 124 -5.71 -1.41 -0.25
CA ILE A 124 -6.23 -2.45 -1.15
C ILE A 124 -5.13 -3.37 -1.68
N MET A 125 -4.02 -2.78 -2.11
CA MET A 125 -2.90 -3.49 -2.73
C MET A 125 -1.79 -3.85 -1.74
N GLN A 126 -2.01 -3.60 -0.43
CA GLN A 126 -1.03 -3.75 0.65
C GLN A 126 0.35 -3.20 0.27
N VAL A 127 0.38 -1.93 -0.16
CA VAL A 127 1.61 -1.28 -0.62
C VAL A 127 2.56 -1.10 0.58
N THR A 128 3.68 -1.83 0.56
CA THR A 128 4.77 -1.74 1.56
C THR A 128 5.96 -0.94 1.06
N THR A 129 6.22 -0.95 -0.26
CA THR A 129 7.38 -0.28 -0.88
C THR A 129 7.30 1.23 -0.66
N GLY A 130 8.28 1.78 0.07
CA GLY A 130 8.32 3.19 0.44
C GLY A 130 7.38 3.57 1.58
N MET A 131 6.85 2.61 2.34
CA MET A 131 5.90 2.82 3.43
C MET A 131 6.42 2.40 4.82
N THR A 132 7.67 1.94 4.94
CA THR A 132 8.25 1.46 6.22
C THR A 132 8.85 2.56 7.09
N VAL A 133 9.09 3.76 6.57
CA VAL A 133 9.55 4.93 7.35
C VAL A 133 8.93 6.22 6.80
N PRO A 134 8.77 7.28 7.60
CA PRO A 134 8.36 8.59 7.09
C PRO A 134 9.41 9.17 6.13
N LEU A 135 9.01 9.57 4.92
CA LEU A 135 9.92 10.08 3.87
C LEU A 135 9.78 11.59 3.61
N GLY A 136 8.93 12.28 4.36
CA GLY A 136 8.73 13.72 4.30
C GLY A 136 9.67 14.50 5.23
N ALA A 137 9.52 15.81 5.24
CA ALA A 137 10.26 16.70 6.14
C ALA A 137 9.95 16.40 7.61
N ASP A 138 10.90 16.67 8.51
CA ASP A 138 10.78 16.50 9.96
C ASP A 138 10.36 15.10 10.42
N ASN A 139 10.76 14.04 9.70
CA ASN A 139 10.32 12.66 9.95
C ASN A 139 8.78 12.49 9.88
N LYS A 140 8.10 13.27 9.04
CA LYS A 140 6.67 13.13 8.74
C LYS A 140 6.49 12.30 7.47
N ALA A 141 5.30 11.74 7.27
CA ALA A 141 4.98 11.07 6.01
C ALA A 141 5.17 12.04 4.83
N SER A 142 5.43 11.53 3.63
CA SER A 142 5.44 12.35 2.42
C SER A 142 4.02 12.46 1.81
N PRO A 143 3.76 13.42 0.91
CA PRO A 143 2.50 13.50 0.18
C PRO A 143 2.17 12.21 -0.58
N ARG A 144 3.18 11.50 -1.12
CA ARG A 144 2.98 10.20 -1.79
C ARG A 144 2.53 9.12 -0.81
N GLN A 145 3.12 9.07 0.37
CA GLN A 145 2.70 8.13 1.42
C GLN A 145 1.27 8.43 1.87
N ALA A 146 0.88 9.70 1.99
CA ALA A 146 -0.51 10.08 2.25
C ALA A 146 -1.44 9.58 1.15
N SER A 147 -1.14 9.86 -0.13
CA SER A 147 -1.92 9.35 -1.27
C SER A 147 -2.12 7.84 -1.24
N ILE A 148 -1.05 7.06 -1.00
CA ILE A 148 -1.11 5.60 -0.92
C ILE A 148 -2.02 5.15 0.22
N ALA A 149 -1.94 5.81 1.37
CA ALA A 149 -2.62 5.37 2.57
C ALA A 149 -4.09 5.81 2.68
N THR A 150 -4.50 6.85 1.96
CA THR A 150 -5.85 7.45 2.13
C THR A 150 -6.71 7.44 0.87
N HIS A 151 -6.12 7.23 -0.32
CA HIS A 151 -6.85 7.26 -1.59
C HIS A 151 -6.78 5.92 -2.34
N PHE A 152 -7.93 5.29 -2.55
CA PHE A 152 -8.00 3.97 -3.21
C PHE A 152 -7.39 3.96 -4.61
N ALA A 153 -7.66 4.98 -5.44
CA ALA A 153 -7.10 5.03 -6.81
C ALA A 153 -5.56 5.09 -6.82
N TYR A 154 -4.93 5.91 -5.96
CA TYR A 154 -3.48 5.97 -5.86
C TYR A 154 -2.88 4.69 -5.24
N ASN A 155 -3.57 4.06 -4.29
CA ASN A 155 -3.17 2.77 -3.74
C ASN A 155 -3.18 1.66 -4.81
N ILE A 156 -4.27 1.55 -5.56
CA ILE A 156 -4.41 0.59 -6.67
C ILE A 156 -3.38 0.87 -7.77
N ALA A 157 -3.22 2.13 -8.17
CA ALA A 157 -2.25 2.53 -9.19
C ALA A 157 -0.81 2.18 -8.76
N ARG A 158 -0.45 2.43 -7.50
CA ARG A 158 0.86 2.06 -6.97
C ARG A 158 1.06 0.54 -6.92
N GLY A 159 0.05 -0.24 -6.54
CA GLY A 159 0.13 -1.70 -6.58
C GLY A 159 0.32 -2.25 -8.00
N ALA A 160 -0.43 -1.72 -8.96
CA ALA A 160 -0.27 -2.05 -10.38
C ALA A 160 1.15 -1.71 -10.88
N GLN A 161 1.65 -0.54 -10.53
CA GLN A 161 3.00 -0.10 -10.86
C GLN A 161 4.06 -1.03 -10.26
N ILE A 162 3.92 -1.44 -9.00
CA ILE A 162 4.86 -2.38 -8.35
C ILE A 162 4.86 -3.73 -9.05
N LEU A 163 3.69 -4.25 -9.46
CA LEU A 163 3.61 -5.50 -10.22
C LEU A 163 4.32 -5.37 -11.58
N ALA A 164 4.18 -4.22 -12.25
CA ALA A 164 4.91 -3.92 -13.48
C ALA A 164 6.43 -3.85 -13.25
N GLU A 165 6.89 -3.22 -12.16
CA GLU A 165 8.31 -3.25 -11.76
C GLU A 165 8.81 -4.68 -11.55
N LYS A 166 8.00 -5.57 -10.96
CA LYS A 166 8.36 -6.99 -10.77
C LYS A 166 8.46 -7.74 -12.09
N TRP A 167 7.56 -7.45 -13.03
CA TRP A 167 7.57 -8.02 -14.38
C TRP A 167 8.78 -7.54 -15.19
N ASN A 168 9.02 -6.22 -15.24
CA ASN A 168 10.16 -5.61 -15.94
C ASN A 168 11.51 -5.89 -15.25
N GLY A 169 11.51 -6.49 -14.05
CA GLY A 169 12.72 -7.00 -13.42
C GLY A 169 13.27 -8.28 -14.06
N ALA A 170 12.56 -8.88 -15.03
CA ALA A 170 13.07 -9.96 -15.85
C ALA A 170 13.67 -9.39 -17.15
N PRO A 171 14.85 -9.85 -17.60
CA PRO A 171 15.62 -11.00 -17.10
C PRO A 171 16.59 -10.74 -15.95
N GLU A 172 16.86 -9.49 -15.59
CA GLU A 172 18.04 -9.07 -14.81
C GLU A 172 18.01 -9.57 -13.36
N ALA A 173 16.82 -9.54 -12.76
CA ALA A 173 16.59 -9.92 -11.38
C ALA A 173 15.55 -11.04 -11.25
N ARG A 174 14.89 -11.46 -12.33
CA ARG A 174 13.80 -12.43 -12.32
C ARG A 174 13.88 -13.42 -13.49
N PRO A 175 13.37 -14.65 -13.32
CA PRO A 175 13.17 -15.57 -14.44
C PRO A 175 12.04 -15.09 -15.35
N ILE A 176 11.97 -15.72 -16.52
CA ILE A 176 10.97 -15.48 -17.55
C ILE A 176 10.01 -16.66 -17.63
N ALA A 177 8.70 -16.37 -17.58
CA ALA A 177 7.68 -17.29 -18.06
C ALA A 177 7.27 -16.88 -19.49
N GLY A 178 6.95 -17.88 -20.31
CA GLY A 178 6.57 -17.68 -21.70
C GLY A 178 7.73 -17.56 -22.66
N THR A 179 8.80 -18.34 -22.46
CA THR A 179 9.94 -18.39 -23.40
C THR A 179 9.54 -18.80 -24.83
N ASP A 180 8.43 -19.51 -24.97
CA ASP A 180 7.80 -19.96 -26.21
C ASP A 180 6.78 -18.96 -26.80
N THR A 181 6.33 -17.98 -26.00
CA THR A 181 5.36 -16.95 -26.41
C THR A 181 5.94 -15.55 -26.36
N GLN A 182 7.27 -15.43 -26.28
CA GLN A 182 7.98 -14.15 -26.18
C GLN A 182 7.50 -13.31 -24.98
N SER A 183 7.14 -13.96 -23.88
CA SER A 183 6.57 -13.32 -22.69
C SER A 183 5.44 -12.35 -23.03
N ASP A 184 4.51 -12.75 -23.89
CA ASP A 184 3.35 -11.91 -24.22
C ASP A 184 2.57 -11.57 -22.93
N PRO A 185 2.47 -10.28 -22.53
CA PRO A 185 1.75 -9.90 -21.32
C PRO A 185 0.23 -10.11 -21.42
N GLN A 186 -0.31 -10.37 -22.62
CA GLN A 186 -1.72 -10.76 -22.80
C GLN A 186 -2.00 -12.20 -22.38
N ILE A 187 -0.98 -13.03 -22.16
CA ILE A 187 -1.14 -14.37 -21.62
C ILE A 187 -0.95 -14.29 -20.10
N VAL A 188 -2.02 -14.55 -19.34
CA VAL A 188 -2.00 -14.37 -17.87
C VAL A 188 -0.96 -15.26 -17.19
N GLU A 189 -0.72 -16.47 -17.72
CA GLU A 189 0.25 -17.41 -17.17
C GLU A 189 1.69 -16.90 -17.21
N ASN A 190 2.02 -16.01 -18.15
CA ASN A 190 3.35 -15.41 -18.24
C ASN A 190 3.67 -14.50 -17.03
N TRP A 191 2.65 -14.09 -16.27
CA TRP A 191 2.84 -13.24 -15.08
C TRP A 191 3.31 -14.01 -13.83
N TYR A 192 3.46 -15.33 -13.92
CA TYR A 192 3.78 -16.21 -12.79
C TYR A 192 4.90 -15.68 -11.88
N PHE A 193 6.06 -15.32 -12.45
CA PHE A 193 7.19 -14.82 -11.65
C PHE A 193 6.99 -13.41 -11.11
N ALA A 194 6.25 -12.56 -11.82
CA ALA A 194 5.90 -11.22 -11.33
C ALA A 194 4.96 -11.32 -10.12
N VAL A 195 4.00 -12.26 -10.13
CA VAL A 195 3.09 -12.52 -9.01
C VAL A 195 3.84 -13.08 -7.81
N TRP A 196 4.74 -14.05 -8.03
CA TRP A 196 5.63 -14.53 -6.96
C TRP A 196 6.41 -13.35 -6.35
N ALA A 197 7.02 -12.53 -7.19
CA ALA A 197 7.81 -11.39 -6.75
C ALA A 197 7.00 -10.25 -6.10
N TYR A 198 5.68 -10.21 -6.29
CA TYR A 198 4.80 -9.20 -5.68
C TYR A 198 4.75 -9.37 -4.17
N ASN A 199 4.50 -10.59 -3.69
CA ASN A 199 4.53 -10.90 -2.26
C ASN A 199 5.97 -11.03 -1.72
N GLY A 200 6.85 -11.63 -2.52
CA GLY A 200 8.25 -11.78 -2.18
C GLY A 200 8.88 -12.92 -2.95
N PHE A 201 9.92 -12.61 -3.74
CA PHE A 201 10.66 -13.61 -4.53
C PHE A 201 11.64 -14.38 -3.63
N THR A 202 11.09 -15.16 -2.69
CA THR A 202 11.82 -15.93 -1.69
C THR A 202 11.67 -17.42 -1.93
N GLY A 203 12.64 -18.20 -1.46
CA GLY A 203 12.64 -19.66 -1.56
C GLY A 203 13.23 -20.36 -0.33
N PRO A 204 13.59 -21.65 -0.45
CA PRO A 204 13.95 -22.46 0.70
C PRO A 204 15.09 -21.85 1.51
N GLY A 205 14.91 -21.79 2.83
CA GLY A 205 15.85 -21.16 3.77
C GLY A 205 15.55 -19.70 4.11
N ALA A 206 14.59 -19.05 3.45
CA ALA A 206 14.03 -17.78 3.91
C ALA A 206 13.11 -17.99 5.14
N THR A 207 12.94 -16.95 5.97
CA THR A 207 11.98 -16.95 7.11
C THR A 207 10.55 -17.26 6.64
N ILE A 208 10.17 -16.74 5.47
CA ILE A 208 8.92 -17.05 4.78
C ILE A 208 9.28 -17.32 3.31
N SER A 209 9.21 -18.59 2.91
CA SER A 209 9.46 -19.02 1.53
C SER A 209 8.17 -18.97 0.70
N ASN A 210 8.28 -18.61 -0.58
CA ASN A 210 7.21 -18.61 -1.58
C ASN A 210 7.52 -19.55 -2.76
N HIS A 211 8.52 -20.42 -2.61
CA HIS A 211 8.94 -21.31 -3.68
C HIS A 211 7.98 -22.51 -3.80
N PRO A 212 7.44 -22.80 -4.99
CA PRO A 212 6.39 -23.82 -5.16
C PRO A 212 6.87 -25.25 -4.85
N ALA A 213 8.18 -25.52 -4.97
CA ALA A 213 8.78 -26.80 -4.62
C ALA A 213 9.32 -26.87 -3.17
N ASP A 214 9.03 -25.86 -2.33
CA ASP A 214 9.45 -25.91 -0.92
C ASP A 214 8.66 -26.99 -0.15
N PRO A 215 9.34 -27.93 0.55
CA PRO A 215 8.69 -28.99 1.30
C PRO A 215 7.70 -28.51 2.36
N GLN A 216 7.80 -27.27 2.86
CA GLN A 216 6.85 -26.72 3.84
C GLN A 216 5.39 -26.75 3.35
N PHE A 217 5.18 -26.69 2.02
CA PHE A 217 3.85 -26.72 1.40
C PHE A 217 3.34 -28.15 1.14
N GLY A 218 4.15 -29.17 1.40
CA GLY A 218 3.86 -30.57 1.09
C GLY A 218 4.06 -30.92 -0.40
N ALA A 219 3.78 -32.17 -0.74
CA ALA A 219 4.01 -32.69 -2.09
C ALA A 219 3.09 -32.02 -3.15
N ALA A 220 3.66 -31.72 -4.31
CA ALA A 220 2.90 -31.31 -5.49
C ALA A 220 2.38 -32.55 -6.26
N PRO A 221 1.25 -32.46 -6.98
CA PRO A 221 0.34 -31.31 -7.04
C PRO A 221 -0.50 -31.19 -5.75
N ARG A 222 -0.75 -29.95 -5.34
CA ARG A 222 -1.65 -29.65 -4.23
C ARG A 222 -3.09 -29.51 -4.75
N PRO A 223 -4.12 -29.75 -3.90
CA PRO A 223 -5.49 -29.41 -4.25
C PRO A 223 -5.60 -27.92 -4.61
N ALA A 224 -6.38 -27.55 -5.63
CA ALA A 224 -6.54 -26.14 -5.99
C ALA A 224 -7.01 -25.29 -4.79
N TRP A 225 -6.51 -24.06 -4.70
CA TRP A 225 -6.95 -23.10 -3.70
C TRP A 225 -8.37 -22.62 -4.04
N ARG A 226 -9.32 -22.83 -3.14
CA ARG A 226 -10.76 -22.55 -3.35
C ARG A 226 -11.16 -21.10 -3.10
N CYS A 227 -10.29 -20.32 -2.46
CA CYS A 227 -10.56 -18.93 -2.07
C CYS A 227 -11.82 -18.72 -1.21
N ASP A 228 -12.25 -19.75 -0.48
CA ASP A 228 -13.46 -19.75 0.37
C ASP A 228 -13.15 -19.60 1.87
N GLY A 229 -11.88 -19.38 2.22
CA GLY A 229 -11.41 -19.26 3.61
C GLY A 229 -11.29 -20.59 4.37
N THR A 230 -11.57 -21.74 3.74
CA THR A 230 -11.57 -23.05 4.42
C THR A 230 -10.23 -23.79 4.36
N GLN A 231 -9.31 -23.34 3.50
CA GLN A 231 -7.96 -23.90 3.39
C GLN A 231 -6.95 -23.11 4.23
N ALA A 232 -6.00 -23.82 4.84
CA ALA A 232 -4.92 -23.20 5.59
C ALA A 232 -3.92 -22.52 4.63
N ARG A 233 -3.83 -21.19 4.71
CA ARG A 233 -3.02 -20.36 3.80
C ARG A 233 -1.53 -20.74 3.79
N ASN A 234 -0.98 -21.11 4.96
CA ASN A 234 0.42 -21.51 5.10
C ASN A 234 0.79 -22.84 4.40
N ARG A 235 -0.17 -23.53 3.77
CA ARG A 235 0.05 -24.73 2.98
C ARG A 235 0.19 -24.48 1.47
N TYR A 236 0.14 -23.22 1.05
CA TYR A 236 0.19 -22.84 -0.36
C TYR A 236 1.20 -21.72 -0.58
N PRO A 237 2.02 -21.78 -1.64
CA PRO A 237 2.77 -20.62 -2.10
C PRO A 237 1.82 -19.53 -2.61
N TYR A 238 2.24 -18.27 -2.53
CA TYR A 238 1.42 -17.10 -2.87
C TYR A 238 0.75 -17.20 -4.26
N GLN A 239 1.46 -17.72 -5.25
CA GLN A 239 1.03 -17.89 -6.63
C GLN A 239 -0.20 -18.80 -6.71
N GLU A 240 -0.22 -19.91 -5.98
CA GLU A 240 -1.36 -20.84 -5.96
C GLU A 240 -2.60 -20.21 -5.33
N ILE A 241 -2.41 -19.34 -4.33
CA ILE A 241 -3.49 -18.59 -3.68
C ILE A 241 -4.09 -17.58 -4.66
N VAL A 242 -3.25 -16.80 -5.35
CA VAL A 242 -3.69 -15.80 -6.36
C VAL A 242 -4.43 -16.49 -7.51
N TRP A 243 -3.87 -17.56 -8.09
CA TRP A 243 -4.54 -18.31 -9.15
C TRP A 243 -5.87 -18.90 -8.69
N GLY A 244 -5.92 -19.47 -7.48
CA GLY A 244 -7.14 -20.01 -6.92
C GLY A 244 -8.23 -18.95 -6.73
N CYS A 245 -7.86 -17.76 -6.21
CA CYS A 245 -8.81 -16.66 -6.09
C CYS A 245 -9.24 -16.08 -7.45
N MET A 246 -8.34 -16.06 -8.44
CA MET A 246 -8.69 -15.67 -9.80
C MET A 246 -9.73 -16.62 -10.42
N ALA A 247 -9.61 -17.91 -10.15
CA ALA A 247 -10.51 -18.98 -10.58
C ALA A 247 -11.81 -19.06 -9.75
N HIS A 248 -11.78 -18.63 -8.49
CA HIS A 248 -12.88 -18.71 -7.54
C HIS A 248 -13.09 -17.38 -6.80
N PRO A 249 -13.51 -16.31 -7.51
CA PRO A 249 -13.81 -15.03 -6.87
C PRO A 249 -14.84 -15.17 -5.76
N GLU A 250 -14.65 -14.38 -4.69
CA GLU A 250 -15.68 -14.18 -3.68
C GLU A 250 -16.98 -13.69 -4.34
N SER A 251 -18.11 -14.19 -3.82
CA SER A 251 -19.44 -13.75 -4.26
C SER A 251 -20.06 -12.80 -3.27
N ARG A 252 -20.45 -11.60 -3.72
CA ARG A 252 -21.17 -10.61 -2.93
C ARG A 252 -22.49 -10.24 -3.59
N GLY A 253 -23.57 -10.21 -2.81
CA GLY A 253 -24.92 -10.01 -3.37
C GLY A 253 -25.34 -11.12 -4.36
N GLY A 254 -24.82 -12.34 -4.18
CA GLY A 254 -25.11 -13.49 -5.06
C GLY A 254 -24.41 -13.47 -6.41
N ARG A 255 -23.42 -12.58 -6.61
CA ARG A 255 -22.62 -12.52 -7.85
C ARG A 255 -21.12 -12.52 -7.52
N PRO A 256 -20.27 -13.19 -8.32
CA PRO A 256 -18.84 -13.10 -8.15
C PRO A 256 -18.36 -11.66 -8.38
N LEU A 257 -17.33 -11.23 -7.64
CA LEU A 257 -16.75 -9.89 -7.78
C LEU A 257 -16.10 -9.65 -9.15
N TRP A 258 -15.71 -10.71 -9.87
CA TRP A 258 -15.25 -10.66 -11.25
C TRP A 258 -15.61 -11.95 -11.98
N GLU A 259 -15.51 -11.93 -13.31
CA GLU A 259 -15.65 -13.15 -14.12
C GLU A 259 -14.50 -14.13 -13.80
N PRO A 260 -14.80 -15.36 -13.33
CA PRO A 260 -13.77 -16.35 -13.01
C PRO A 260 -12.85 -16.63 -14.20
N LEU A 261 -11.53 -16.65 -13.95
CA LEU A 261 -10.54 -17.05 -14.95
C LEU A 261 -9.74 -18.25 -14.44
N GLN A 262 -9.97 -19.41 -15.06
CA GLN A 262 -9.33 -20.69 -14.74
C GLN A 262 -7.95 -20.79 -15.40
N ALA A 263 -7.05 -19.86 -15.08
CA ALA A 263 -5.70 -19.85 -15.62
C ALA A 263 -4.86 -21.04 -15.11
N SER A 264 -3.83 -21.39 -15.87
CA SER A 264 -2.98 -22.54 -15.58
C SER A 264 -1.79 -22.15 -14.70
N LEU A 265 -1.46 -22.99 -13.72
CA LEU A 265 -0.19 -22.91 -12.99
C LEU A 265 0.89 -23.73 -13.71
N PRO A 266 2.19 -23.47 -13.50
CA PRO A 266 3.25 -24.34 -14.00
C PRO A 266 3.05 -25.79 -13.54
N ASP A 267 3.01 -26.72 -14.49
CA ASP A 267 2.81 -28.14 -14.22
C ASP A 267 4.13 -28.81 -13.81
N LEU A 268 4.31 -29.01 -12.50
CA LEU A 268 5.49 -29.65 -11.93
C LEU A 268 5.63 -31.14 -12.26
N SER A 269 4.66 -31.76 -12.94
CA SER A 269 4.84 -33.10 -13.50
C SER A 269 5.63 -33.10 -14.82
N GLN A 270 5.73 -31.95 -15.49
CA GLN A 270 6.49 -31.80 -16.73
C GLN A 270 7.98 -31.65 -16.41
N PRO A 271 8.88 -32.48 -16.98
CA PRO A 271 10.30 -32.45 -16.65
C PRO A 271 10.96 -31.07 -16.86
N ALA A 272 10.62 -30.36 -17.93
CA ALA A 272 11.18 -29.04 -18.21
C ALA A 272 10.82 -28.01 -17.11
N VAL A 273 9.57 -28.00 -16.66
CA VAL A 273 9.09 -27.09 -15.61
C VAL A 273 9.63 -27.51 -14.25
N PHE A 274 9.61 -28.80 -13.94
CA PHE A 274 10.15 -29.36 -12.69
C PHE A 274 11.64 -29.05 -12.54
N GLN A 275 12.42 -29.23 -13.60
CA GLN A 275 13.86 -28.92 -13.59
C GLN A 275 14.08 -27.42 -13.40
N ALA A 276 13.39 -26.57 -14.15
CA ALA A 276 13.51 -25.11 -14.03
C ALA A 276 13.16 -24.62 -12.62
N LEU A 277 12.05 -25.10 -12.04
CA LEU A 277 11.60 -24.76 -10.69
C LEU A 277 12.19 -25.64 -9.60
N SER A 278 13.30 -26.32 -9.85
CA SER A 278 14.04 -27.03 -8.81
C SER A 278 14.66 -26.03 -7.83
N PRO A 279 14.62 -26.27 -6.50
CA PRO A 279 15.33 -25.43 -5.52
C PRO A 279 16.82 -25.22 -5.83
N ALA A 280 17.47 -26.17 -6.51
CA ALA A 280 18.87 -26.04 -6.93
C ALA A 280 19.10 -24.94 -7.98
N ASN A 281 18.06 -24.58 -8.75
CA ASN A 281 18.09 -23.52 -9.74
C ASN A 281 17.64 -22.16 -9.18
N PHE A 282 17.20 -22.10 -7.92
CA PHE A 282 16.88 -20.85 -7.22
C PHE A 282 18.16 -20.09 -6.81
N VAL A 283 18.97 -19.74 -7.80
CA VAL A 283 20.28 -19.09 -7.64
C VAL A 283 20.34 -17.90 -8.60
N PHE A 284 20.63 -16.70 -8.07
CA PHE A 284 20.80 -15.49 -8.88
C PHE A 284 21.91 -15.70 -9.94
N PRO A 285 21.72 -15.32 -11.21
CA PRO A 285 20.68 -14.44 -11.76
C PRO A 285 19.38 -15.15 -12.22
N TYR A 286 19.13 -16.37 -11.76
CA TYR A 286 17.90 -17.15 -11.98
C TYR A 286 17.59 -17.53 -13.44
N SER A 287 18.58 -17.44 -14.34
CA SER A 287 18.40 -17.79 -15.76
C SER A 287 18.00 -19.25 -15.98
N SER A 288 18.38 -20.16 -15.07
CA SER A 288 18.02 -21.59 -15.13
C SER A 288 16.56 -21.87 -14.72
N MET A 289 15.82 -20.85 -14.29
CA MET A 289 14.42 -20.98 -13.87
C MET A 289 13.42 -20.54 -14.95
N ASP A 290 13.88 -20.20 -16.16
CA ASP A 290 12.97 -19.85 -17.25
C ASP A 290 12.06 -21.02 -17.62
N ILE A 291 10.78 -20.73 -17.83
CA ILE A 291 9.77 -21.74 -18.20
C ILE A 291 9.02 -21.33 -19.47
N PRO A 292 8.57 -22.32 -20.28
CA PRO A 292 7.56 -22.05 -21.29
C PRO A 292 6.26 -21.59 -20.63
N THR A 293 5.35 -21.08 -21.44
CA THR A 293 4.02 -20.65 -21.01
C THR A 293 3.28 -21.84 -20.39
N PRO A 294 2.83 -21.76 -19.12
CA PRO A 294 1.98 -22.78 -18.53
C PRO A 294 0.72 -23.05 -19.38
N GLN A 295 0.33 -24.33 -19.50
CA GLN A 295 -0.72 -24.77 -20.42
C GLN A 295 -1.94 -25.35 -19.68
N PRO A 296 -3.16 -25.19 -20.24
CA PRO A 296 -3.50 -24.32 -21.38
C PRO A 296 -3.28 -22.83 -21.07
N ALA A 297 -2.78 -22.09 -22.06
CA ALA A 297 -2.57 -20.65 -21.96
C ALA A 297 -3.87 -19.85 -22.18
N HIS A 298 -4.05 -18.74 -21.47
CA HIS A 298 -5.25 -17.90 -21.56
C HIS A 298 -4.91 -16.47 -21.96
N LEU A 299 -5.39 -16.09 -23.15
CA LEU A 299 -5.35 -14.71 -23.63
C LEU A 299 -6.42 -13.87 -22.95
N VAL A 300 -5.99 -12.76 -22.34
CA VAL A 300 -6.88 -11.77 -21.75
C VAL A 300 -6.99 -10.54 -22.64
N GLN A 301 -8.19 -9.97 -22.66
CA GLN A 301 -8.48 -8.75 -23.41
C GLN A 301 -8.22 -7.52 -22.54
N ARG A 302 -7.83 -6.42 -23.20
CA ARG A 302 -7.76 -5.11 -22.56
C ARG A 302 -9.19 -4.68 -22.19
N PRO A 303 -9.46 -4.28 -20.94
CA PRO A 303 -10.77 -3.76 -20.58
C PRO A 303 -11.05 -2.45 -21.33
N ALA A 304 -12.30 -2.28 -21.77
CA ALA A 304 -12.76 -1.01 -22.29
C ALA A 304 -12.98 -0.04 -21.12
N ILE A 305 -12.26 1.08 -21.14
CA ILE A 305 -12.32 2.07 -20.07
C ILE A 305 -13.15 3.27 -20.52
N ALA A 306 -14.11 3.66 -19.69
CA ALA A 306 -14.91 4.85 -19.93
C ALA A 306 -14.03 6.11 -19.87
N GLY A 307 -14.23 7.05 -20.79
CA GLY A 307 -13.42 8.27 -20.89
C GLY A 307 -13.53 9.19 -19.66
N ASP A 308 -14.56 9.02 -18.83
CA ASP A 308 -14.79 9.76 -17.59
C ASP A 308 -14.17 9.12 -16.35
N VAL A 309 -13.49 7.96 -16.47
CA VAL A 309 -13.08 7.15 -15.31
C VAL A 309 -12.19 7.92 -14.33
N GLN A 310 -11.28 8.76 -14.82
CA GLN A 310 -10.39 9.54 -13.96
C GLN A 310 -11.17 10.57 -13.16
N ALA A 311 -12.08 11.29 -13.82
CA ALA A 311 -12.95 12.27 -13.17
C ALA A 311 -13.87 11.62 -12.14
N ARG A 312 -14.28 10.37 -12.35
CA ARG A 312 -15.13 9.61 -11.41
C ARG A 312 -14.34 9.03 -10.23
N LEU A 313 -13.17 8.46 -10.46
CA LEU A 313 -12.45 7.68 -9.44
C LEU A 313 -11.39 8.49 -8.68
N VAL A 314 -10.72 9.44 -9.35
CA VAL A 314 -9.75 10.36 -8.70
C VAL A 314 -10.48 11.62 -8.26
N GLY A 315 -11.35 12.16 -9.13
CA GLY A 315 -12.11 13.37 -8.85
C GLY A 315 -11.28 14.65 -8.88
N SER A 316 -11.96 15.75 -8.56
CA SER A 316 -11.39 17.09 -8.42
C SER A 316 -11.75 17.60 -7.02
N PRO A 317 -11.07 17.10 -5.97
CA PRO A 317 -11.43 17.43 -4.60
C PRO A 317 -11.09 18.89 -4.27
N VAL A 318 -11.82 19.49 -3.33
CA VAL A 318 -11.59 20.87 -2.86
C VAL A 318 -11.88 20.93 -1.36
N PHE A 319 -10.97 21.51 -0.57
CA PHE A 319 -11.23 21.75 0.85
C PHE A 319 -12.41 22.71 1.03
N GLU A 320 -13.41 22.32 1.82
CA GLU A 320 -14.47 23.23 2.24
C GLU A 320 -13.91 24.25 3.24
N ALA A 321 -14.01 25.54 2.90
CA ALA A 321 -13.45 26.64 3.70
C ALA A 321 -11.96 26.45 4.01
N ALA A 322 -11.11 26.74 3.01
CA ALA A 322 -9.66 26.57 3.05
C ALA A 322 -8.94 27.40 4.14
N SER A 323 -9.63 28.28 4.86
CA SER A 323 -9.06 29.01 6.00
C SER A 323 -10.03 29.01 7.17
N ARG A 324 -9.53 28.63 8.35
CA ARG A 324 -10.30 28.58 9.60
C ARG A 324 -9.45 29.12 10.76
N SER A 325 -10.10 29.63 11.79
CA SER A 325 -9.45 30.00 13.05
C SER A 325 -10.14 29.28 14.20
N VAL A 326 -9.35 28.73 15.13
CA VAL A 326 -9.84 28.09 16.35
C VAL A 326 -9.10 28.65 17.56
N THR A 327 -9.85 28.96 18.62
CA THR A 327 -9.27 29.45 19.88
C THR A 327 -9.36 28.35 20.93
N ILE A 328 -8.25 28.06 21.59
CA ILE A 328 -8.13 27.06 22.65
C ILE A 328 -7.72 27.78 23.95
N ASN A 329 -8.60 27.74 24.95
CA ASN A 329 -8.31 28.27 26.28
C ASN A 329 -7.86 27.13 27.18
N LEU A 330 -6.62 27.20 27.67
CA LEU A 330 -6.08 26.20 28.59
C LEU A 330 -6.61 26.43 30.01
N LYS A 331 -7.06 25.35 30.64
CA LYS A 331 -7.57 25.37 32.02
C LYS A 331 -6.44 25.48 33.05
N ASP A 332 -5.32 24.78 32.80
CA ASP A 332 -4.15 24.75 33.67
C ASP A 332 -2.89 24.32 32.87
N ARG A 333 -1.72 24.32 33.52
CA ARG A 333 -0.42 24.03 32.88
C ARG A 333 -0.14 22.53 32.61
N ARG A 334 -1.03 21.65 33.06
CA ARG A 334 -0.86 20.18 33.01
C ARG A 334 -1.89 19.51 32.12
N THR A 335 -3.07 20.12 31.97
CA THR A 335 -4.17 19.58 31.21
C THR A 335 -4.02 19.90 29.73
N VAL A 336 -3.76 18.87 28.95
CA VAL A 336 -3.83 18.91 27.49
C VAL A 336 -5.26 19.25 27.05
N GLN A 337 -5.40 20.20 26.14
CA GLN A 337 -6.69 20.57 25.53
C GLN A 337 -6.70 20.15 24.07
N THR A 338 -7.87 19.74 23.58
CA THR A 338 -8.07 19.32 22.20
C THR A 338 -9.21 20.08 21.56
N VAL A 339 -9.09 20.33 20.25
CA VAL A 339 -10.19 20.79 19.40
C VAL A 339 -10.31 19.85 18.21
N LYS A 340 -11.55 19.60 17.82
CA LYS A 340 -11.89 18.74 16.69
C LYS A 340 -12.35 19.60 15.52
N VAL A 341 -11.72 19.43 14.37
CA VAL A 341 -12.00 20.20 13.15
C VAL A 341 -12.42 19.23 12.04
N PRO A 342 -13.65 19.32 11.51
CA PRO A 342 -14.06 18.47 10.41
C PRO A 342 -13.33 18.88 9.13
N VAL A 343 -12.72 17.93 8.44
CA VAL A 343 -12.09 18.16 7.12
C VAL A 343 -13.07 17.67 6.06
N ARG A 344 -13.62 18.60 5.26
CA ARG A 344 -14.70 18.32 4.32
C ARG A 344 -14.26 18.59 2.88
N ASN A 345 -14.88 17.88 1.95
CA ASN A 345 -14.64 18.01 0.51
C ASN A 345 -15.85 18.65 -0.17
N SER A 346 -15.72 19.89 -0.66
CA SER A 346 -16.75 20.57 -1.47
C SER A 346 -16.62 20.28 -2.97
N GLY A 347 -15.57 19.56 -3.37
CA GLY A 347 -15.33 19.11 -4.75
C GLY A 347 -15.95 17.73 -5.04
N SER A 348 -15.34 16.98 -5.95
CA SER A 348 -15.73 15.60 -6.28
C SER A 348 -14.69 14.58 -5.82
N GLY A 349 -15.07 13.30 -5.81
CA GLY A 349 -14.17 12.20 -5.47
C GLY A 349 -13.72 12.21 -4.01
N VAL A 350 -12.53 11.66 -3.75
CA VAL A 350 -11.96 11.58 -2.39
C VAL A 350 -10.87 12.64 -2.23
N LEU A 351 -11.11 13.60 -1.34
CA LEU A 351 -10.09 14.53 -0.89
C LEU A 351 -9.15 13.80 0.07
N THR A 352 -7.93 13.52 -0.38
CA THR A 352 -6.83 13.11 0.50
C THR A 352 -6.13 14.33 1.05
N TRP A 353 -5.78 14.31 2.33
CA TRP A 353 -5.06 15.39 2.97
C TRP A 353 -4.01 14.88 3.95
N GLN A 354 -2.97 15.70 4.15
CA GLN A 354 -1.94 15.54 5.17
C GLN A 354 -1.89 16.78 6.06
N ALA A 355 -1.84 16.60 7.38
CA ALA A 355 -1.73 17.69 8.35
C ALA A 355 -0.28 17.93 8.79
N THR A 356 0.13 19.19 8.79
CA THR A 356 1.44 19.63 9.31
C THR A 356 1.23 20.81 10.25
N ALA A 357 1.73 20.71 11.48
CA ALA A 357 1.78 21.83 12.42
C ALA A 357 3.04 22.67 12.23
N SER A 358 2.92 23.99 12.39
CA SER A 358 4.05 24.93 12.36
C SER A 358 4.90 24.90 13.63
N ASP A 359 4.32 24.45 14.76
CA ASP A 359 4.92 24.54 16.08
C ASP A 359 4.76 23.25 16.87
N ASN A 360 5.78 22.90 17.66
CA ASN A 360 5.82 21.63 18.41
C ASN A 360 4.80 21.55 19.57
N PHE A 361 4.20 22.67 19.98
CA PHE A 361 3.11 22.66 20.97
C PHE A 361 1.78 22.22 20.35
N LEU A 362 1.69 22.12 19.02
CA LEU A 362 0.53 21.61 18.30
C LEU A 362 0.79 20.18 17.83
N ILE A 363 -0.08 19.26 18.26
CA ILE A 363 -0.06 17.86 17.87
C ILE A 363 -1.32 17.59 17.06
N VAL A 364 -1.18 16.98 15.89
CA VAL A 364 -2.28 16.66 14.98
C VAL A 364 -2.53 15.16 14.91
N ASP A 365 -3.80 14.76 14.88
CA ASP A 365 -4.22 13.37 14.76
C ASP A 365 -5.60 13.26 14.09
N PRO A 366 -5.79 12.44 13.03
CA PRO A 366 -4.76 11.66 12.34
C PRO A 366 -3.81 12.58 11.54
N PRO A 367 -2.58 12.12 11.23
CA PRO A 367 -1.59 12.91 10.47
C PRO A 367 -1.95 13.03 8.98
N ALA A 368 -2.82 12.16 8.48
CA ALA A 368 -3.40 12.22 7.14
C ALA A 368 -4.80 11.60 7.15
N GLY A 369 -5.63 11.97 6.19
CA GLY A 369 -7.01 11.51 6.13
C GLY A 369 -7.67 11.65 4.78
N ALA A 370 -8.96 11.30 4.76
CA ALA A 370 -9.81 11.34 3.58
C ALA A 370 -11.13 12.07 3.87
N ALA A 371 -11.68 12.73 2.85
CA ALA A 371 -13.05 13.24 2.87
C ALA A 371 -13.72 12.98 1.51
N ALA A 372 -14.82 12.24 1.53
CA ALA A 372 -15.65 12.01 0.36
C ALA A 372 -16.42 13.29 -0.01
N GLY A 373 -16.36 13.66 -1.28
CA GLY A 373 -17.10 14.78 -1.86
C GLY A 373 -18.23 14.29 -2.76
N SER A 374 -18.65 15.15 -3.69
CA SER A 374 -19.68 14.81 -4.67
C SER A 374 -19.28 13.59 -5.52
N GLY A 375 -20.26 12.73 -5.83
CA GLY A 375 -20.05 11.50 -6.59
C GLY A 375 -19.55 10.30 -5.77
N MET A 376 -19.17 10.47 -4.51
CA MET A 376 -18.83 9.38 -3.61
C MET A 376 -20.03 8.98 -2.75
N PRO A 377 -20.43 7.70 -2.71
CA PRO A 377 -21.47 7.22 -1.79
C PRO A 377 -21.15 7.52 -0.32
N CYS A 378 -22.21 7.72 0.46
CA CYS A 378 -22.12 8.21 1.84
C CYS A 378 -23.29 7.70 2.70
N ALA A 379 -23.57 6.39 2.68
CA ALA A 379 -24.75 5.86 3.37
C ALA A 379 -24.77 6.12 4.89
N THR A 380 -23.60 6.25 5.53
CA THR A 380 -23.50 6.39 6.99
C THR A 380 -23.54 7.84 7.48
N GLY A 381 -23.40 8.82 6.58
CA GLY A 381 -23.15 10.22 6.93
C GLY A 381 -21.74 10.53 7.45
N VAL A 382 -20.90 9.51 7.70
CA VAL A 382 -19.52 9.65 8.19
C VAL A 382 -18.56 9.67 7.00
N CYS A 383 -18.60 10.75 6.23
CA CYS A 383 -17.93 10.84 4.93
C CYS A 383 -16.80 11.86 4.92
N SER A 384 -16.37 12.27 6.10
CA SER A 384 -15.33 13.25 6.32
C SER A 384 -14.59 12.85 7.57
N SER A 385 -13.27 12.82 7.50
CA SER A 385 -12.41 12.67 8.65
C SER A 385 -12.48 13.90 9.56
N GLU A 386 -12.29 13.67 10.86
CA GLU A 386 -12.13 14.73 11.85
C GLU A 386 -10.65 14.83 12.24
N LEU A 387 -10.10 16.04 12.17
CA LEU A 387 -8.76 16.34 12.66
C LEU A 387 -8.84 16.79 14.11
N THR A 388 -8.19 16.05 15.00
CA THR A 388 -7.96 16.47 16.38
C THR A 388 -6.65 17.26 16.44
N ILE A 389 -6.74 18.51 16.89
CA ILE A 389 -5.60 19.37 17.21
C ILE A 389 -5.47 19.42 18.73
N THR A 390 -4.33 18.99 19.21
CA THR A 390 -4.00 18.88 20.63
C THR A 390 -2.93 19.90 20.98
N VAL A 391 -3.17 20.71 22.03
CA VAL A 391 -2.19 21.68 22.54
C VAL A 391 -1.44 21.07 23.72
N ASN A 392 -0.12 21.00 23.60
CA ASN A 392 0.75 20.63 24.71
C ASN A 392 1.12 21.87 25.53
N PRO A 393 0.60 22.04 26.75
CA PRO A 393 0.83 23.23 27.57
C PRO A 393 2.31 23.40 27.99
N THR A 394 3.10 22.32 28.05
CA THR A 394 4.50 22.38 28.50
C THR A 394 5.45 22.92 27.44
N LEU A 395 5.01 22.94 26.18
CA LEU A 395 5.78 23.41 25.03
C LEU A 395 5.34 24.81 24.56
N LEU A 396 4.41 25.45 25.27
CA LEU A 396 3.96 26.79 24.91
C LEU A 396 5.07 27.83 25.14
N PRO A 397 5.34 28.71 24.16
CA PRO A 397 6.38 29.72 24.28
C PRO A 397 5.98 30.87 25.23
N ALA A 398 4.68 31.12 25.41
CA ALA A 398 4.14 32.19 26.25
C ALA A 398 2.69 31.90 26.67
N ALA A 399 2.16 32.73 27.58
CA ALA A 399 0.77 32.64 28.05
C ALA A 399 -0.27 32.87 26.93
N ARG A 400 0.12 33.54 25.85
CA ARG A 400 -0.63 33.60 24.60
C ARG A 400 0.30 33.18 23.48
N ALA A 401 -0.13 32.25 22.66
CA ALA A 401 0.63 31.75 21.53
C ALA A 401 -0.30 31.55 20.34
N SER A 402 0.26 31.58 19.14
CA SER A 402 -0.44 31.18 17.93
C SER A 402 0.43 30.23 17.13
N GLY A 403 -0.23 29.31 16.44
CA GLY A 403 0.39 28.40 15.50
C GLY A 403 -0.57 28.10 14.37
N THR A 404 -0.11 27.34 13.40
CA THR A 404 -0.87 27.02 12.19
C THR A 404 -0.79 25.53 11.93
N VAL A 405 -1.94 24.94 11.61
CA VAL A 405 -2.01 23.60 11.01
C VAL A 405 -2.34 23.75 9.54
N THR A 406 -1.45 23.26 8.68
CA THR A 406 -1.65 23.22 7.23
C THR A 406 -2.11 21.84 6.81
N LEU A 407 -3.22 21.78 6.09
CA LEU A 407 -3.72 20.60 5.40
C LEU A 407 -3.30 20.71 3.93
N ALA A 408 -2.51 19.76 3.44
CA ALA A 408 -2.10 19.70 2.04
C ALA A 408 -2.73 18.49 1.35
N SER A 409 -3.28 18.71 0.15
CA SER A 409 -3.80 17.68 -0.73
C SER A 409 -3.05 17.70 -2.06
N PRO A 410 -2.60 16.55 -2.58
CA PRO A 410 -1.93 16.49 -3.89
C PRO A 410 -2.77 17.07 -5.04
N THR A 411 -4.09 16.90 -4.97
CA THR A 411 -5.02 17.33 -6.03
C THR A 411 -6.05 18.36 -5.55
N GLY A 412 -6.24 18.53 -4.24
CA GLY A 412 -7.23 19.44 -3.65
C GLY A 412 -6.69 20.76 -3.11
N GLY A 413 -5.41 21.06 -3.35
CA GLY A 413 -4.76 22.29 -2.90
C GLY A 413 -4.41 22.26 -1.42
N THR A 414 -4.52 23.40 -0.75
CA THR A 414 -4.14 23.56 0.67
C THR A 414 -5.24 24.24 1.46
N ALA A 415 -5.41 23.84 2.72
CA ALA A 415 -6.20 24.55 3.71
C ALA A 415 -5.37 24.85 4.96
N THR A 416 -5.74 25.90 5.68
CA THR A 416 -4.99 26.42 6.81
C THR A 416 -5.92 26.63 8.00
N ILE A 417 -5.53 26.11 9.16
CA ILE A 417 -6.22 26.30 10.43
C ILE A 417 -5.28 27.09 11.33
N ARG A 418 -5.61 28.36 11.58
CA ARG A 418 -4.94 29.17 12.59
C ARG A 418 -5.42 28.74 13.98
N VAL A 419 -4.49 28.43 14.86
CA VAL A 419 -4.76 28.02 16.24
C VAL A 419 -4.27 29.12 17.16
N GLU A 420 -5.19 29.73 17.88
CA GLU A 420 -4.87 30.72 18.92
C GLU A 420 -5.03 30.09 20.29
N VAL A 421 -3.98 30.16 21.10
CA VAL A 421 -3.94 29.55 22.43
C VAL A 421 -3.85 30.65 23.47
N SER A 422 -4.77 30.62 24.43
CA SER A 422 -4.71 31.44 25.64
C SER A 422 -4.54 30.55 26.87
N ALA A 423 -3.57 30.88 27.70
CA ALA A 423 -3.16 30.16 28.90
C ALA A 423 -3.08 31.14 30.07
N GLU A 424 -4.18 31.86 30.30
CA GLU A 424 -4.34 32.76 31.43
C GLU A 424 -4.74 31.94 32.66
N PHE A 425 -3.76 31.62 33.49
CA PHE A 425 -4.00 30.95 34.77
C PHE A 425 -4.19 32.03 35.84
N GLU A 426 -5.32 32.01 36.55
CA GLU A 426 -5.45 32.82 37.75
C GLU A 426 -4.36 32.40 38.75
N ILE A 427 -3.46 33.34 39.06
CA ILE A 427 -2.53 33.18 40.17
C ILE A 427 -3.40 33.30 41.42
N GLY A 428 -3.75 32.16 42.04
CA GLY A 428 -4.37 32.16 43.36
C GLY A 428 -3.57 33.08 44.27
N ALA A 429 -4.24 34.10 44.81
CA ALA A 429 -3.61 35.15 45.61
C ALA A 429 -2.75 34.51 46.72
N PRO A 430 -1.50 34.96 46.94
CA PRO A 430 -0.68 34.50 48.05
C PRO A 430 -1.43 34.75 49.37
N GLY A 431 -1.50 33.72 50.20
CA GLY A 431 -2.37 33.68 51.37
C GLY A 431 -2.23 34.89 52.28
N THR A 432 -3.36 35.43 52.72
CA THR A 432 -3.40 36.21 53.96
C THR A 432 -3.27 35.23 55.11
N SER A 433 -2.05 35.09 55.63
CA SER A 433 -1.80 34.56 56.97
C SER A 433 -2.66 35.36 57.96
N ARG A 434 -3.64 34.72 58.59
CA ARG A 434 -4.19 35.19 59.86
C ARG A 434 -3.76 34.22 60.94
N ALA A 435 -2.81 34.69 61.74
CA ALA A 435 -2.64 34.36 63.16
C ALA A 435 -2.15 35.68 63.81
N PRO A 436 -2.51 35.98 65.07
CA PRO A 436 -2.95 35.07 66.13
C PRO A 436 -4.46 34.93 66.29
#